data_AF-A0A800AXB2-F1
#
_entry.id   AF-A0A800AXB2-F1
#
_cell.length_a   1.000
_cell.length_b   1.000
_cell.length_c   1.000
_cell.angle_alpha   90.00
_cell.angle_beta   90.00
_cell.angle_gamma   90.00
#
_symmetry.space_group_name_H-M   'P 1'
#
loop_
_entity.id
_entity.type
_entity.pdbx_description
1 polymer ?
#
loop_
_entity_poly.entity_id
_entity_poly.type
_entity_poly.pdbx_seq_one_letter_code
_entity_poly.pdbx_strand_id
1 'polypeptide(L)'
;MNPTTILLLITGYFGVLILISFLTGKNNSNKTFFTANKQSPWYLVAFGMIGATLSGVTFISVPGWVEKASFSYVQMMLGFIVGYLVIARVLLPLYYRLNLTSIYTYLEGRFGKYSYKTGATYFLISRTIGASFRLFLVANVLQFIVFDKLTFFG
;
A
#
# COMPACT_ATOMS: atom_id res chain seq x y z
N MET A 1 26.61 1.59 -7.73
CA MET A 1 26.52 2.13 -6.36
C MET A 1 27.24 1.20 -5.41
N ASN A 2 27.96 1.73 -4.43
CA ASN A 2 28.63 0.93 -3.40
C ASN A 2 27.56 0.34 -2.44
N PRO A 3 27.59 -0.97 -2.14
CA PRO A 3 26.68 -1.61 -1.17
C PRO A 3 26.55 -0.86 0.16
N THR A 4 27.65 -0.30 0.67
CA THR A 4 27.68 0.46 1.92
C THR A 4 26.81 1.73 1.83
N THR A 5 26.82 2.43 0.69
CA THR A 5 25.97 3.61 0.48
C THR A 5 24.49 3.23 0.47
N ILE A 6 24.13 2.09 -0.13
CA ILE A 6 22.75 1.59 -0.16
C ILE A 6 22.26 1.30 1.26
N LEU A 7 23.06 0.59 2.06
CA LEU A 7 22.73 0.29 3.45
C LEU A 7 22.57 1.56 4.29
N LEU A 8 23.50 2.52 4.17
CA LEU A 8 23.39 3.81 4.87
C LEU A 8 22.12 4.58 4.51
N LEU A 9 21.75 4.60 3.22
CA LEU A 9 20.51 5.24 2.77
C LEU A 9 19.27 4.57 3.37
N ILE A 10 19.21 3.23 3.35
CA ILE A 10 18.10 2.47 3.92
C ILE A 10 17.99 2.73 5.43
N THR A 11 19.10 2.58 6.16
CA THR A 11 19.13 2.80 7.61
C THR A 11 18.75 4.24 7.97
N GLY A 12 19.30 5.22 7.25
CA GLY A 12 18.96 6.63 7.45
C GLY A 12 17.48 6.93 7.20
N TYR A 13 16.92 6.40 6.11
CA TYR A 13 15.51 6.54 5.77
C TYR A 13 14.59 5.95 6.85
N PHE A 14 14.84 4.70 7.28
CA PHE A 14 14.05 4.09 8.35
C PHE A 14 14.24 4.81 9.69
N GLY A 15 15.46 5.31 9.98
CA GLY A 15 15.73 6.12 11.16
C GLY A 15 14.86 7.39 11.20
N VAL A 16 14.78 8.11 10.08
CA VAL A 16 13.90 9.29 9.94
C VAL A 16 12.43 8.91 10.12
N LEU A 17 11.97 7.81 9.51
CA LEU A 17 10.58 7.36 9.66
C LEU A 17 10.24 6.99 11.11
N ILE A 18 11.12 6.28 11.80
CA ILE A 18 10.95 5.91 13.21
C ILE A 18 10.93 7.17 14.08
N LEU A 19 11.83 8.13 13.82
CA LEU A 19 11.86 9.40 14.53
C LEU A 19 10.54 10.17 14.36
N ILE A 20 10.06 10.33 13.12
CA ILE A 20 8.77 10.99 12.84
C ILE A 20 7.62 10.27 13.53
N SER A 21 7.60 8.93 13.49
CA SER A 21 6.60 8.10 14.14
C SER A 21 6.59 8.33 15.66
N PHE A 22 7.76 8.37 16.29
CA PHE A 22 7.90 8.63 17.72
C PHE A 22 7.44 10.04 18.12
N LEU A 23 7.80 11.06 17.32
CA LEU A 23 7.40 12.45 17.57
C LEU A 23 5.90 12.69 17.37
N THR A 24 5.28 11.95 16.44
CA THR A 24 3.87 12.13 16.04
C THR A 24 2.92 11.14 16.71
N GLY A 25 3.45 10.10 17.38
CA GLY A 25 2.67 9.07 18.06
C GLY A 25 1.94 9.59 19.30
N LYS A 26 0.78 10.23 19.11
CA LYS A 26 -0.13 10.64 20.20
C LYS A 26 -1.56 10.20 19.87
N ASN A 27 -2.27 9.73 20.91
CA ASN A 27 -3.64 9.20 20.94
C ASN A 27 -3.85 7.76 20.44
N ASN A 28 -4.20 6.85 21.36
CA ASN A 28 -4.41 5.42 21.14
C ASN A 28 -5.87 5.02 20.88
N SER A 29 -6.73 5.95 20.44
CA SER A 29 -8.12 5.61 20.13
C SER A 29 -8.21 4.92 18.77
N ASN A 30 -8.93 3.80 18.71
CA ASN A 30 -9.25 3.09 17.46
C ASN A 30 -9.82 4.04 16.39
N LYS A 31 -10.66 5.01 16.78
CA LYS A 31 -11.25 5.96 15.82
C LYS A 31 -10.19 6.89 15.20
N THR A 32 -9.22 7.33 16.00
CA THR A 32 -8.10 8.14 15.53
C THR A 32 -7.17 7.31 14.65
N PHE A 33 -6.87 6.08 15.07
CA PHE A 33 -5.99 5.17 14.32
C PHE A 33 -6.55 4.79 12.94
N PHE A 34 -7.81 4.38 12.84
CA PHE A 34 -8.38 3.88 11.59
C PHE A 34 -8.94 4.96 10.67
N THR A 35 -9.44 6.08 11.21
CA THR A 35 -10.15 7.09 10.42
C THR A 35 -9.59 8.50 10.54
N ALA A 36 -8.56 8.71 11.38
CA ALA A 36 -8.04 10.04 11.72
C ALA A 36 -9.16 11.03 12.11
N ASN A 37 -10.20 10.53 12.77
CA ASN A 37 -11.42 11.27 13.11
C ASN A 37 -12.11 11.96 11.93
N LYS A 38 -11.83 11.54 10.68
CA LYS A 38 -12.28 12.18 9.43
C LYS A 38 -11.84 13.65 9.29
N GLN A 39 -10.71 14.02 9.92
CA GLN A 39 -10.19 15.40 9.94
C GLN A 39 -8.97 15.61 9.04
N SER A 40 -8.45 14.55 8.39
CA SER A 40 -7.29 14.66 7.51
C SER A 40 -7.58 15.55 6.30
N PRO A 41 -6.75 16.57 6.01
CA PRO A 41 -6.82 17.34 4.78
C PRO A 41 -6.77 16.44 3.54
N TRP A 42 -7.58 16.76 2.53
CA TRP A 42 -7.75 15.91 1.34
C TRP A 42 -6.43 15.64 0.59
N TYR A 43 -5.52 16.62 0.56
CA TYR A 43 -4.24 16.48 -0.13
C TYR A 43 -3.32 15.50 0.61
N LEU A 44 -3.32 15.49 1.95
CA LEU A 44 -2.58 14.50 2.73
C LEU A 44 -3.13 13.09 2.50
N VAL A 45 -4.45 12.96 2.41
CA VAL A 45 -5.09 11.69 2.07
C VAL A 45 -4.68 11.24 0.66
N ALA A 46 -4.68 12.14 -0.32
CA ALA A 46 -4.28 11.84 -1.69
C ALA A 46 -2.81 11.36 -1.78
N PHE A 47 -1.88 12.07 -1.14
CA PHE A 47 -0.47 11.66 -1.07
C PHE A 47 -0.31 10.29 -0.40
N GLY A 48 -0.99 10.07 0.73
CA GLY A 48 -0.97 8.79 1.43
C GLY A 48 -1.54 7.64 0.58
N MET A 49 -2.61 7.90 -0.17
CA MET A 49 -3.22 6.92 -1.07
C MET A 49 -2.26 6.53 -2.20
N ILE A 50 -1.62 7.49 -2.87
CA ILE A 50 -0.63 7.21 -3.93
C ILE A 50 0.52 6.37 -3.35
N GLY A 51 1.06 6.77 -2.20
CA GLY A 51 2.14 6.04 -1.52
C GLY A 51 1.75 4.62 -1.11
N ALA A 52 0.49 4.40 -0.70
CA ALA A 52 0.00 3.09 -0.31
C ALA A 52 -0.30 2.16 -1.51
N THR A 53 -0.61 2.72 -2.68
CA THR A 53 -0.89 1.97 -3.91
C THR A 53 0.39 1.56 -4.63
N LEU A 54 1.41 2.41 -4.64
CA LEU A 54 2.69 2.12 -5.28
C LEU A 54 3.57 1.22 -4.40
N SER A 55 4.39 0.38 -5.04
CA SER A 55 5.33 -0.51 -4.33
C SER A 55 6.56 -0.80 -5.19
N GLY A 56 7.60 -1.39 -4.58
CA GLY A 56 8.78 -1.87 -5.31
C GLY A 56 8.44 -2.82 -6.47
N VAL A 57 7.35 -3.59 -6.35
CA VAL A 57 6.85 -4.45 -7.43
C VAL A 57 6.50 -3.63 -8.66
N THR A 58 5.80 -2.51 -8.48
CA THR A 58 5.39 -1.62 -9.57
C THR A 58 6.60 -1.02 -10.29
N PHE A 59 7.61 -0.58 -9.52
CA PHE A 59 8.82 0.02 -10.09
C PHE A 59 9.65 -0.96 -10.92
N ILE A 60 9.59 -2.26 -10.62
CA ILE A 60 10.29 -3.29 -11.37
C ILE A 60 9.42 -3.82 -12.52
N SER A 61 8.14 -4.09 -12.26
CA SER A 61 7.28 -4.80 -13.20
C SER A 61 6.73 -3.92 -14.32
N VAL A 62 6.42 -2.65 -14.06
CA VAL A 62 5.83 -1.77 -15.08
C VAL A 62 6.81 -1.48 -16.21
N PRO A 63 8.09 -1.12 -15.96
CA PRO A 63 9.06 -0.98 -17.05
C PRO A 63 9.24 -2.28 -17.85
N GLY A 64 9.33 -3.43 -17.18
CA GLY A 64 9.42 -4.73 -17.87
C GLY A 64 8.16 -5.07 -18.69
N TRP A 65 7.00 -4.58 -18.28
CA TRP A 65 5.77 -4.68 -19.08
C TRP A 65 5.83 -3.73 -20.29
N VAL A 66 6.31 -2.50 -20.11
CA VAL A 66 6.47 -1.56 -21.23
C VAL A 66 7.47 -2.05 -22.27
N GLU A 67 8.55 -2.68 -21.83
CA GLU A 67 9.51 -3.33 -22.74
C GLU A 67 8.83 -4.39 -23.61
N LYS A 68 7.99 -5.26 -23.01
CA LYS A 68 7.36 -6.40 -23.70
C LYS A 68 6.10 -6.04 -24.47
N ALA A 69 5.36 -5.03 -24.05
CA ALA A 69 4.03 -4.71 -24.57
C ALA A 69 3.78 -3.20 -24.70
N SER A 70 4.83 -2.40 -24.82
CA SER A 70 4.76 -0.94 -25.02
C SER A 70 3.84 -0.25 -24.00
N PHE A 71 3.11 0.79 -24.40
CA PHE A 71 2.24 1.54 -23.49
C PHE A 71 0.89 0.86 -23.19
N SER A 72 0.75 -0.46 -23.37
CA SER A 72 -0.49 -1.17 -23.03
C SER A 72 -0.89 -1.02 -21.55
N TYR A 73 0.09 -0.84 -20.65
CA TYR A 73 -0.17 -0.52 -19.24
C TYR A 73 -1.00 0.76 -19.04
N VAL A 74 -0.88 1.75 -19.93
CA VAL A 74 -1.62 3.02 -19.85
C VAL A 74 -3.13 2.78 -19.96
N GLN A 75 -3.57 1.80 -20.76
CA GLN A 75 -4.98 1.43 -20.86
C GLN A 75 -5.53 0.97 -19.50
N MET A 76 -4.75 0.22 -18.72
CA MET A 76 -5.12 -0.17 -17.36
C MET A 76 -5.23 1.06 -16.44
N MET A 77 -4.29 2.01 -16.55
CA MET A 77 -4.33 3.26 -15.77
C MET A 77 -5.58 4.09 -16.07
N LEU A 78 -6.00 4.18 -17.34
CA LEU A 78 -7.25 4.85 -17.71
C LEU A 78 -8.47 4.17 -17.06
N GLY A 79 -8.46 2.83 -16.98
CA GLY A 79 -9.47 2.08 -16.24
C GLY A 79 -9.51 2.42 -14.75
N PHE A 80 -8.35 2.64 -14.12
CA PHE A 80 -8.30 3.08 -12.71
C PHE A 80 -8.92 4.45 -12.50
N ILE A 81 -8.79 5.39 -13.45
CA ILE A 81 -9.44 6.71 -13.36
C ILE A 81 -10.96 6.53 -13.28
N VAL A 82 -11.54 5.70 -14.15
CA VAL A 82 -12.98 5.38 -14.12
C VAL A 82 -13.36 4.73 -12.80
N GLY A 83 -12.58 3.77 -12.31
CA GLY A 83 -12.79 3.13 -11.01
C GLY A 83 -12.79 4.13 -9.85
N TYR A 84 -11.85 5.09 -9.84
CA TYR A 84 -11.80 6.14 -8.82
C TYR A 84 -13.00 7.09 -8.89
N LEU A 85 -13.53 7.39 -10.08
CA LEU A 85 -14.77 8.16 -10.20
C LEU A 85 -15.95 7.43 -9.56
N VAL A 86 -16.07 6.11 -9.76
CA VAL A 86 -17.10 5.29 -9.11
C VAL A 86 -16.90 5.27 -7.59
N ILE A 87 -15.67 5.07 -7.12
CA ILE A 87 -15.36 5.11 -5.69
C ILE A 87 -15.76 6.46 -5.09
N ALA A 88 -15.38 7.56 -5.72
CA ALA A 88 -15.63 8.91 -5.23
C ALA A 88 -17.11 9.29 -5.24
N ARG A 89 -17.85 8.93 -6.29
CA ARG A 89 -19.25 9.33 -6.49
C ARG A 89 -20.27 8.39 -5.86
N VAL A 90 -19.92 7.12 -5.66
CA VAL A 90 -20.87 6.08 -5.22
C VAL A 90 -20.47 5.48 -3.88
N LEU A 91 -19.25 4.94 -3.79
CA LEU A 91 -18.85 4.13 -2.64
C LEU A 91 -18.50 5.00 -1.41
N LEU A 92 -17.75 6.09 -1.58
CA LEU A 92 -17.41 6.98 -0.47
C LEU A 92 -18.66 7.60 0.18
N PRO A 93 -19.63 8.20 -0.54
CA PRO A 93 -20.84 8.72 0.09
C PRO A 93 -21.61 7.67 0.89
N LEU A 94 -21.69 6.43 0.38
CA LEU A 94 -22.32 5.31 1.06
C LEU A 94 -21.61 4.95 2.38
N TYR A 95 -20.29 4.76 2.34
CA TYR A 95 -19.51 4.36 3.52
C TYR A 95 -19.45 5.45 4.59
N TYR A 96 -19.42 6.73 4.18
CA TYR A 96 -19.48 7.86 5.09
C TYR A 96 -20.84 7.97 5.77
N ARG A 97 -21.95 7.79 5.02
CA ARG A 97 -23.32 7.81 5.57
C ARG A 97 -23.52 6.72 6.61
N LEU A 98 -22.99 5.52 6.36
CA LEU A 98 -23.10 4.37 7.25
C LEU A 98 -22.04 4.38 8.38
N ASN A 99 -21.16 5.38 8.43
CA ASN A 99 -20.09 5.49 9.42
C ASN A 99 -19.23 4.23 9.57
N LEU A 100 -18.90 3.60 8.44
CA LEU A 100 -18.14 2.35 8.45
C LEU A 100 -16.65 2.61 8.66
N THR A 101 -16.03 1.84 9.57
CA THR A 101 -14.56 1.78 9.70
C THR A 101 -13.94 0.82 8.68
N SER A 102 -14.66 -0.24 8.32
CA SER A 102 -14.25 -1.25 7.34
C SER A 102 -15.28 -1.33 6.23
N ILE A 103 -14.85 -1.38 4.96
CA ILE A 103 -15.80 -1.54 3.85
C ILE A 103 -16.55 -2.88 3.91
N TYR A 104 -15.97 -3.89 4.57
CA TYR A 104 -16.57 -5.23 4.65
C TYR A 104 -17.75 -5.28 5.62
N THR A 105 -17.84 -4.38 6.61
CA THR A 105 -19.01 -4.32 7.50
C THR A 105 -20.28 -3.92 6.75
N TYR A 106 -20.15 -3.30 5.57
CA TYR A 106 -21.28 -3.11 4.66
C TYR A 106 -21.94 -4.44 4.27
N LEU A 107 -21.13 -5.49 4.05
CA LEU A 107 -21.64 -6.82 3.68
C LEU A 107 -22.44 -7.45 4.82
N GLU A 108 -22.10 -7.17 6.07
CA GLU A 108 -22.85 -7.66 7.23
C GLU A 108 -24.28 -7.10 7.22
N GLY A 109 -24.41 -5.78 7.07
CA GLY A 109 -25.72 -5.13 7.02
C GLY A 109 -26.53 -5.48 5.77
N ARG A 110 -25.88 -5.69 4.62
CA ARG A 110 -26.57 -5.91 3.35
C ARG A 110 -26.90 -7.38 3.05
N PHE A 111 -26.03 -8.30 3.46
CA PHE A 111 -26.05 -9.71 3.07
C PHE A 111 -25.85 -10.69 4.25
N GLY A 112 -25.54 -10.18 5.44
CA GLY A 112 -25.39 -10.97 6.65
C GLY A 112 -23.95 -11.35 7.01
N LYS A 113 -23.82 -12.01 8.16
CA LYS A 113 -22.55 -12.27 8.83
C LYS A 113 -21.59 -13.16 8.03
N TYR A 114 -22.12 -14.12 7.26
CA TYR A 114 -21.29 -14.99 6.42
C TYR A 114 -20.61 -14.20 5.30
N SER A 115 -21.35 -13.33 4.59
CA SER A 115 -20.79 -12.47 3.55
C SER A 115 -19.70 -11.54 4.09
N TYR A 116 -19.93 -10.94 5.27
CA TYR A 116 -18.91 -10.16 5.96
C TYR A 116 -17.64 -10.97 6.25
N LYS A 117 -17.77 -12.12 6.92
CA LYS A 117 -16.63 -12.96 7.29
C LYS A 117 -15.86 -13.43 6.07
N THR A 118 -16.55 -13.83 5.01
CA THR A 118 -15.91 -14.26 3.76
C THR A 118 -15.15 -13.10 3.12
N GLY A 119 -15.78 -11.94 2.96
CA GLY A 119 -15.13 -10.77 2.36
C GLY A 119 -13.91 -10.29 3.15
N ALA A 120 -14.03 -10.19 4.47
CA ALA A 120 -12.93 -9.80 5.35
C ALA A 120 -11.79 -10.84 5.34
N THR A 121 -12.11 -12.14 5.32
CA THR A 121 -11.10 -13.21 5.26
C THR A 121 -10.33 -13.17 3.94
N TYR A 122 -11.04 -13.06 2.80
CA TYR A 122 -10.39 -12.93 1.49
C TYR A 122 -9.49 -11.70 1.40
N PHE A 123 -9.91 -10.58 2.00
CA PHE A 123 -9.07 -9.39 2.10
C PHE A 123 -7.79 -9.65 2.89
N LEU A 124 -7.88 -10.27 4.06
CA LEU A 124 -6.70 -10.55 4.88
C LEU A 124 -5.74 -11.51 4.17
N ILE A 125 -6.26 -12.57 3.54
CA ILE A 125 -5.45 -13.53 2.78
C ILE A 125 -4.75 -12.83 1.60
N SER A 126 -5.51 -12.12 0.77
CA SER A 126 -4.93 -11.41 -0.40
C SER A 126 -3.90 -10.34 0.02
N ARG A 127 -4.16 -9.61 1.11
CA ARG A 127 -3.23 -8.61 1.64
C ARG A 127 -1.96 -9.25 2.19
N THR A 128 -2.08 -10.39 2.88
CA THR A 128 -0.95 -11.14 3.42
C THR A 128 -0.07 -11.67 2.29
N ILE A 129 -0.66 -12.34 1.29
CA ILE A 129 0.07 -12.85 0.13
C ILE A 129 0.78 -11.69 -0.60
N GLY A 130 0.08 -10.59 -0.84
CA GLY A 130 0.67 -9.41 -1.49
C GLY A 130 1.82 -8.79 -0.70
N ALA A 131 1.73 -8.76 0.64
CA ALA A 131 2.81 -8.27 1.50
C ALA A 131 4.02 -9.22 1.48
N SER A 132 3.79 -10.53 1.57
CA SER A 132 4.86 -11.54 1.49
C SER A 132 5.60 -11.48 0.16
N PHE A 133 4.89 -11.32 -0.97
CA PHE A 133 5.51 -11.21 -2.28
C PHE A 133 6.36 -9.92 -2.42
N ARG A 134 5.90 -8.79 -1.88
CA ARG A 134 6.70 -7.55 -1.84
C ARG A 134 7.98 -7.74 -1.05
N LEU A 135 7.91 -8.37 0.11
CA LEU A 135 9.08 -8.67 0.95
C LEU A 135 10.05 -9.60 0.21
N PHE A 136 9.55 -10.65 -0.43
CA PHE A 136 10.35 -11.55 -1.25
C PHE A 136 11.10 -10.80 -2.37
N LEU A 137 10.42 -9.93 -3.11
CA LEU A 137 11.07 -9.16 -4.17
C LEU A 137 12.12 -8.20 -3.63
N VAL A 138 11.85 -7.49 -2.54
CA VAL A 138 12.83 -6.60 -1.89
C VAL A 138 14.06 -7.37 -1.43
N ALA A 139 13.87 -8.55 -0.82
CA ALA A 139 14.97 -9.40 -0.38
C ALA A 139 15.85 -9.86 -1.55
N ASN A 140 15.25 -10.29 -2.67
CA ASN A 140 16.00 -10.66 -3.88
C ASN A 140 16.78 -9.48 -4.47
N VAL A 141 16.17 -8.30 -4.51
CA VAL A 141 16.84 -7.08 -4.98
C VAL A 141 18.03 -6.74 -4.09
N LEU A 142 17.89 -6.80 -2.77
CA LEU A 142 18.99 -6.58 -1.83
C LEU A 142 20.09 -7.63 -1.97
N GLN A 143 19.74 -8.90 -2.16
CA GLN A 143 20.69 -9.96 -2.43
C GLN A 143 21.58 -9.59 -3.62
N PHE A 144 20.96 -9.29 -4.76
CA PHE A 144 21.66 -9.03 -6.01
C PHE A 144 22.51 -7.74 -5.99
N ILE A 145 22.00 -6.65 -5.40
CA ILE A 145 22.69 -5.34 -5.49
C ILE A 145 23.60 -5.04 -4.31
N VAL A 146 23.38 -5.67 -3.14
CA VAL A 146 24.12 -5.42 -1.89
C VAL A 146 24.93 -6.64 -1.50
N PHE A 147 24.28 -7.76 -1.19
CA PHE A 147 24.94 -8.88 -0.52
C PHE A 147 25.93 -9.60 -1.42
N ASP A 148 25.58 -9.87 -2.69
CA ASP A 148 26.49 -10.50 -3.65
C ASP A 148 27.79 -9.70 -3.86
N LYS A 149 27.73 -8.37 -3.68
CA LYS A 149 28.88 -7.47 -3.82
C LYS A 149 29.66 -7.25 -2.53
N LEU A 150 29.06 -7.54 -1.37
CA LEU A 150 29.73 -7.50 -0.07
C LEU A 150 30.51 -8.78 0.21
N THR A 151 30.06 -9.91 -0.33
CA THR A 151 30.84 -11.14 -0.36
C THR A 151 32.01 -10.99 -1.31
N PHE A 152 33.12 -10.48 -0.80
CA PHE A 152 34.47 -10.53 -1.40
C PHE A 152 35.08 -11.96 -1.38
N PHE A 153 34.29 -12.99 -1.03
CA PHE A 153 34.71 -14.40 -1.03
C PHE A 153 33.67 -15.25 -1.77
N GLY A 154 33.76 -15.21 -3.09
CA GLY A 154 33.14 -16.11 -4.06
C GLY A 154 33.99 -16.09 -5.31
#